data_AF-A0A947YPV9-F1
#
_entry.id   AF-A0A947YPV9-F1
#
_cell.length_a   1.000
_cell.length_b   1.000
_cell.length_c   1.000
_cell.angle_alpha   90.00
_cell.angle_beta   90.00
_cell.angle_gamma   90.00
#
_symmetry.space_group_name_H-M   'P 1'
#
loop_
_entity.id
_entity.type
_entity.pdbx_description
1 polymer ?
#
loop_
_entity_poly.entity_id
_entity_poly.type
_entity_poly.pdbx_seq_one_letter_code
_entity_poly.pdbx_strand_id
1 'polypeptide(L)'
;MKNKMTLLYIGLVVLLIVTGVVVYKAVFAPKLQLPVVKEEKEQVKPTPVVADSNLVVTAKWSKAASNTVVLSVSNLNSKYQNVAYELTYDSQGLIKGVNSGSKPIDVIGKDSFQREIYLGTCSRNVCKPDLGIKQVSVVLEFTDSLGQKSQFSKDFDL
;
A
#
# COMPACT_ATOMS: atom_id res chain seq x y z
N MET A 1 -79.30 -24.25 16.99
CA MET A 1 -77.92 -24.54 16.53
C MET A 1 -77.25 -23.36 15.80
N LYS A 2 -78.00 -22.44 15.16
CA LYS A 2 -77.46 -21.26 14.45
C LYS A 2 -76.56 -20.36 15.32
N ASN A 3 -76.95 -20.09 16.56
CA ASN A 3 -76.28 -19.13 17.45
C ASN A 3 -74.94 -19.66 17.99
N LYS A 4 -74.75 -20.99 18.07
CA LYS A 4 -73.48 -21.62 18.49
C LYS A 4 -72.44 -21.57 17.37
N MET A 5 -72.87 -21.74 16.12
CA MET A 5 -72.00 -21.55 14.95
C MET A 5 -71.59 -20.09 14.79
N THR A 6 -72.49 -19.13 14.99
CA THR A 6 -72.15 -17.69 14.96
C THR A 6 -71.09 -17.31 16.01
N LEU A 7 -71.19 -17.86 17.23
CA LEU A 7 -70.19 -17.66 18.29
C LEU A 7 -68.81 -18.24 17.95
N LEU A 8 -68.76 -19.39 17.27
CA LEU A 8 -67.51 -19.99 16.79
C LEU A 8 -66.85 -19.15 15.69
N TYR A 9 -67.63 -18.62 14.74
CA TYR A 9 -67.10 -17.74 13.70
C TYR A 9 -66.58 -16.42 14.27
N ILE A 10 -67.27 -15.83 15.25
CA ILE A 10 -66.79 -14.61 15.93
C ILE A 10 -65.48 -14.90 16.67
N GLY A 11 -65.38 -16.03 17.37
CA GLY A 11 -64.15 -16.44 18.05
C GLY A 11 -62.97 -16.64 17.09
N LEU A 12 -63.22 -17.27 15.93
CA LEU A 12 -62.19 -17.48 14.91
C LEU A 12 -61.70 -16.17 14.30
N VAL A 13 -62.61 -15.23 14.02
CA VAL A 13 -62.26 -13.91 13.48
C VAL A 13 -61.46 -13.10 14.50
N VAL A 14 -61.84 -13.12 15.77
CA VAL A 14 -61.08 -12.46 16.84
C VAL A 14 -59.69 -13.07 16.98
N LEU A 15 -59.58 -14.41 16.90
CA LEU A 15 -58.28 -15.10 16.94
C LEU A 15 -57.37 -14.70 15.76
N LEU A 16 -57.93 -14.58 14.55
CA LEU A 16 -57.19 -14.15 13.37
C LEU A 16 -56.72 -12.70 13.47
N ILE A 17 -57.53 -11.81 14.05
CA ILE A 17 -57.15 -10.41 14.25
C ILE A 17 -56.02 -10.30 15.29
N VAL A 18 -56.13 -11.02 16.42
CA VAL A 18 -55.11 -11.00 17.48
C VAL A 18 -53.78 -11.57 16.97
N THR A 19 -53.81 -12.70 16.27
CA THR A 19 -52.60 -13.30 15.68
C THR A 19 -51.99 -12.40 14.61
N GLY A 20 -52.80 -11.78 13.76
CA GLY A 20 -52.35 -10.80 12.77
C GLY A 20 -51.64 -9.60 13.40
N VAL A 21 -52.19 -9.03 14.48
CA VAL A 21 -51.56 -7.89 15.19
C VAL A 21 -50.24 -8.27 15.85
N VAL A 22 -50.15 -9.46 16.45
CA VAL A 22 -48.92 -9.95 17.08
C VAL A 22 -47.81 -10.17 16.04
N VAL A 23 -48.12 -10.82 14.92
CA VAL A 23 -47.16 -11.03 13.83
C VAL A 23 -46.77 -9.69 13.20
N TYR A 24 -47.71 -8.78 13.00
CA TYR A 24 -47.41 -7.46 12.46
C TYR A 24 -46.43 -6.70 13.37
N LYS A 25 -46.64 -6.71 14.69
CA LYS A 25 -45.70 -6.09 15.63
C LYS A 25 -44.35 -6.81 15.70
N ALA A 26 -44.30 -8.13 15.56
CA ALA A 26 -43.04 -8.87 15.59
C ALA A 26 -42.20 -8.67 14.31
N VAL A 27 -42.85 -8.56 13.15
CA VAL A 27 -42.17 -8.44 11.85
C VAL A 27 -41.88 -6.99 11.47
N PHE A 28 -42.81 -6.07 11.79
CA PHE A 28 -42.70 -4.64 11.44
C PHE A 28 -42.30 -3.75 12.61
N ALA A 29 -41.95 -4.31 13.77
CA ALA A 29 -41.24 -3.52 14.78
C ALA A 29 -39.95 -2.98 14.13
N PRO A 30 -39.77 -1.64 14.08
CA PRO A 30 -38.52 -1.08 13.63
C PRO A 30 -37.45 -1.62 14.57
N LYS A 31 -36.54 -2.44 14.05
CA LYS A 31 -35.32 -2.80 14.77
C LYS A 31 -34.70 -1.46 15.19
N LEU A 32 -34.60 -1.21 16.50
CA LEU A 32 -33.78 -0.12 17.00
C LEU A 32 -32.41 -0.34 16.37
N GLN A 33 -32.08 0.48 15.38
CA GLN A 33 -30.73 0.58 14.89
C GLN A 33 -29.97 1.22 16.04
N LEU A 34 -29.46 0.39 16.95
CA LEU A 34 -28.29 0.76 17.73
C LEU A 34 -27.30 1.33 16.73
N PRO A 35 -26.73 2.52 16.99
CA PRO A 35 -25.80 3.13 16.07
C PRO A 35 -24.73 2.07 15.78
N VAL A 36 -24.69 1.63 14.53
CA VAL A 36 -23.56 0.90 13.98
C VAL A 36 -22.43 1.91 14.07
N VAL A 37 -21.71 1.87 15.18
CA VAL A 37 -20.34 2.33 15.24
C VAL A 37 -19.66 1.51 14.17
N LYS A 38 -19.53 2.13 12.99
CA LYS A 38 -18.54 1.72 12.02
C LYS A 38 -17.24 1.77 12.81
N GLU A 39 -16.77 0.62 13.28
CA GLU A 39 -15.34 0.36 13.28
C GLU A 39 -14.92 0.45 11.82
N GLU A 40 -14.72 1.69 11.38
CA GLU A 40 -13.69 2.00 10.44
C GLU A 40 -12.44 1.43 11.07
N LYS A 41 -12.10 0.20 10.67
CA LYS A 41 -10.72 -0.25 10.70
C LYS A 41 -9.98 0.77 9.86
N GLU A 42 -9.56 1.83 10.52
CA GLU A 42 -8.47 2.68 10.09
C GLU A 42 -7.36 1.68 9.79
N GLN A 43 -7.20 1.36 8.50
CA GLN A 43 -5.98 0.75 8.05
C GLN A 43 -4.93 1.81 8.37
N VAL A 44 -4.35 1.68 9.55
CA VAL A 44 -3.09 2.30 9.90
C VAL A 44 -2.15 1.81 8.82
N LYS A 45 -2.02 2.59 7.75
CA LYS A 45 -0.92 2.47 6.80
C LYS A 45 0.29 2.56 7.70
N PRO A 46 1.04 1.46 7.95
CA PRO A 46 2.17 1.55 8.85
C PRO A 46 3.08 2.61 8.23
N THR A 47 3.23 3.73 8.92
CA THR A 47 4.24 4.73 8.56
C THR A 47 5.54 3.93 8.53
N PRO A 48 6.22 3.83 7.38
CA PRO A 48 7.39 2.97 7.28
C PRO A 48 8.38 3.42 8.35
N VAL A 49 8.80 2.47 9.18
CA VAL A 49 9.79 2.73 10.23
C VAL A 49 11.05 3.24 9.53
N VAL A 50 11.69 4.26 10.09
CA VAL A 50 12.94 4.78 9.52
C VAL A 50 13.97 3.66 9.48
N ALA A 51 14.65 3.51 8.35
CA ALA A 51 15.69 2.49 8.19
C ALA A 51 16.86 2.73 9.17
N ASP A 52 17.68 1.69 9.36
CA ASP A 52 18.78 1.70 10.31
C ASP A 52 19.77 2.86 10.04
N SER A 53 20.16 3.59 11.10
CA SER A 53 21.06 4.74 11.00
C SER A 53 22.47 4.37 10.54
N ASN A 54 22.85 3.10 10.60
CA ASN A 54 24.17 2.62 10.19
C ASN A 54 24.29 2.30 8.69
N LEU A 55 23.18 2.39 7.94
CA LEU A 55 23.19 2.18 6.49
C LEU A 55 23.99 3.27 5.79
N VAL A 56 24.88 2.86 4.89
CA VAL A 56 25.64 3.78 4.04
C VAL A 56 25.05 3.70 2.64
N VAL A 57 24.42 4.79 2.22
CA VAL A 57 23.81 4.92 0.89
C VAL A 57 24.53 6.01 0.12
N THR A 58 24.91 5.71 -1.12
CA THR A 58 25.52 6.67 -2.03
C THR A 58 24.91 6.57 -3.43
N ALA A 59 24.68 7.71 -4.07
CA ALA A 59 24.36 7.80 -5.48
C ALA A 59 25.38 8.73 -6.15
N LYS A 60 26.03 8.26 -7.23
CA LYS A 60 27.06 9.02 -7.97
C LYS A 60 26.99 8.69 -9.46
N TRP A 61 27.49 9.59 -10.31
CA TRP A 61 27.68 9.27 -11.72
C TRP A 61 28.58 8.04 -11.91
N SER A 62 28.18 7.15 -12.82
CA SER A 62 29.02 6.05 -13.27
C SER A 62 30.23 6.58 -14.00
N LYS A 63 31.39 5.98 -13.72
CA LYS A 63 32.63 6.25 -14.45
C LYS A 63 32.74 5.46 -15.76
N ALA A 64 31.90 4.43 -15.92
CA ALA A 64 31.99 3.48 -17.03
C ALA A 64 30.84 3.65 -18.05
N ALA A 65 29.67 4.10 -17.60
CA ALA A 65 28.48 4.24 -18.43
C ALA A 65 28.00 5.70 -18.46
N SER A 66 27.74 6.22 -19.66
CA SER A 66 27.20 7.56 -19.85
C SER A 66 25.77 7.67 -19.33
N ASN A 67 25.45 8.76 -18.65
CA ASN A 67 24.12 9.07 -18.15
C ASN A 67 23.52 8.01 -17.21
N THR A 68 24.40 7.35 -16.46
CA THR A 68 24.05 6.30 -15.51
C THR A 68 24.47 6.70 -14.11
N VAL A 69 23.56 6.58 -13.16
CA VAL A 69 23.85 6.72 -11.73
C VAL A 69 24.09 5.35 -11.12
N VAL A 70 25.13 5.26 -10.29
CA VAL A 70 25.43 4.11 -9.48
C VAL A 70 24.86 4.34 -8.09
N LEU A 71 23.78 3.62 -7.78
CA LEU A 71 23.24 3.52 -6.42
C LEU A 71 23.95 2.38 -5.70
N SER A 72 24.60 2.68 -4.58
CA SER A 72 25.27 1.70 -3.72
C SER A 72 24.72 1.79 -2.31
N VAL A 73 24.49 0.62 -1.71
CA VAL A 73 24.08 0.48 -0.31
C VAL A 73 24.98 -0.55 0.36
N SER A 74 25.52 -0.21 1.52
CA SER A 74 26.35 -1.10 2.34
C SER A 74 25.93 -1.05 3.82
N ASN A 75 26.53 -1.93 4.63
CA ASN A 75 26.18 -2.17 6.03
C ASN A 75 24.74 -2.67 6.20
N LEU A 76 24.28 -3.54 5.29
CA LEU A 76 22.98 -4.20 5.41
C LEU A 76 22.96 -5.20 6.58
N ASN A 77 24.13 -5.69 7.01
CA ASN A 77 24.30 -6.62 8.12
C ASN A 77 23.42 -7.87 8.02
N SER A 78 23.09 -8.31 6.79
CA SER A 78 22.19 -9.43 6.51
C SER A 78 20.79 -9.32 7.14
N LYS A 79 20.36 -8.12 7.54
CA LYS A 79 19.07 -7.86 8.20
C LYS A 79 17.89 -7.90 7.24
N TYR A 80 18.14 -7.60 5.97
CA TYR A 80 17.12 -7.41 4.96
C TYR A 80 17.08 -8.57 3.97
N GLN A 81 15.89 -8.89 3.47
CA GLN A 81 15.72 -9.85 2.37
C GLN A 81 15.61 -9.13 1.04
N ASN A 82 14.84 -8.04 1.00
CA ASN A 82 14.52 -7.34 -0.25
C ASN A 82 14.68 -5.83 -0.09
N VAL A 83 15.13 -5.18 -1.16
CA VAL A 83 15.20 -3.71 -1.27
C VAL A 83 14.52 -3.25 -2.54
N ALA A 84 13.43 -2.50 -2.40
CA ALA A 84 12.86 -1.73 -3.49
C ALA A 84 13.50 -0.34 -3.50
N TYR A 85 13.66 0.25 -4.68
CA TYR A 85 14.17 1.60 -4.82
C TYR A 85 13.28 2.44 -5.73
N GLU A 86 13.26 3.73 -5.46
CA GLU A 86 12.76 4.77 -6.34
C GLU A 86 13.83 5.87 -6.40
N LEU A 87 14.20 6.26 -7.61
CA LEU A 87 15.11 7.36 -7.87
C LEU A 87 14.35 8.38 -8.72
N THR A 88 14.19 9.59 -8.22
CA THR A 88 13.56 10.70 -8.95
C THR A 88 14.57 11.81 -9.21
N TYR A 89 14.37 12.57 -10.28
CA TYR A 89 15.28 13.62 -10.72
C TYR A 89 14.59 14.66 -11.59
N ASP A 90 15.10 15.89 -11.57
CA ASP A 90 14.74 16.92 -12.54
C ASP A 90 15.61 16.79 -13.79
N SER A 91 14.94 16.80 -14.95
CA SER A 91 15.59 16.94 -16.24
C SER A 91 14.95 18.10 -16.99
N GLN A 92 15.59 19.26 -16.95
CA GLN A 92 15.16 20.48 -17.66
C GLN A 92 13.75 20.95 -17.25
N GLY A 93 13.44 20.90 -15.96
CA GLY A 93 12.13 21.32 -15.43
C GLY A 93 11.05 20.24 -15.51
N LEU A 94 11.39 19.03 -15.96
CA LEU A 94 10.49 17.87 -15.93
C LEU A 94 11.00 16.85 -14.90
N ILE A 95 10.20 16.61 -13.87
CA ILE A 95 10.45 15.56 -12.88
C ILE A 95 10.19 14.19 -13.50
N LYS A 96 11.19 13.31 -13.40
CA LYS A 96 11.17 11.93 -13.89
C LYS A 96 11.62 10.99 -12.78
N GLY A 97 11.40 9.68 -12.98
CA GLY A 97 11.86 8.69 -12.02
C GLY A 97 12.04 7.30 -12.61
N VAL A 98 12.83 6.50 -11.90
CA VAL A 98 13.07 5.08 -12.17
C VAL A 98 12.88 4.32 -10.85
N ASN A 99 12.14 3.23 -10.88
CA ASN A 99 11.96 2.36 -9.72
C ASN A 99 12.33 0.91 -10.04
N SER A 100 12.47 0.09 -8.99
CA SER A 100 12.69 -1.37 -9.12
C SER A 100 11.50 -2.13 -9.72
N GLY A 101 10.36 -1.47 -9.94
CA GLY A 101 9.12 -2.08 -10.41
C GLY A 101 8.62 -3.17 -9.45
N SER A 102 8.02 -4.22 -10.01
CA SER A 102 7.50 -5.38 -9.26
C SER A 102 8.58 -6.36 -8.79
N LYS A 103 9.86 -6.11 -9.09
CA LYS A 103 10.98 -6.98 -8.76
C LYS A 103 11.99 -6.25 -7.87
N PRO A 104 11.79 -6.26 -6.54
CA PRO A 104 12.78 -5.72 -5.62
C PRO A 104 14.11 -6.49 -5.71
N ILE A 105 15.18 -5.87 -5.23
CA ILE A 105 16.52 -6.45 -5.22
C ILE A 105 16.62 -7.44 -4.06
N ASP A 106 16.90 -8.70 -4.36
CA ASP A 106 17.21 -9.73 -3.36
C ASP A 106 18.60 -9.50 -2.77
N VAL A 107 18.63 -9.27 -1.46
CA VAL A 107 19.81 -9.00 -0.65
C VAL A 107 20.01 -10.02 0.47
N ILE A 108 19.34 -11.19 0.42
CA ILE A 108 19.47 -12.23 1.45
C ILE A 108 20.94 -12.63 1.61
N GLY A 109 21.44 -12.50 2.83
CA GLY A 109 22.83 -12.84 3.19
C GLY A 109 23.89 -11.92 2.59
N LYS A 110 23.51 -10.79 1.99
CA LYS A 110 24.44 -9.80 1.43
C LYS A 110 24.59 -8.64 2.40
N ASP A 111 25.81 -8.13 2.52
CA ASP A 111 26.08 -6.91 3.28
C ASP A 111 25.96 -5.63 2.43
N SER A 112 26.04 -5.76 1.11
CA SER A 112 25.96 -4.64 0.19
C SER A 112 25.33 -5.02 -1.15
N PHE A 113 24.75 -4.04 -1.84
CA PHE A 113 24.40 -4.16 -3.25
C PHE A 113 24.72 -2.88 -4.02
N GLN A 114 24.84 -3.03 -5.33
CA GLN A 114 25.01 -1.93 -6.26
C GLN A 114 24.03 -2.07 -7.41
N ARG A 115 23.45 -0.95 -7.85
CA ARG A 115 22.56 -0.89 -9.00
C ARG A 115 22.93 0.27 -9.90
N GLU A 116 23.09 -0.04 -11.19
CA GLU A 116 23.22 0.97 -12.23
C GLU A 116 21.84 1.37 -12.74
N ILE A 117 21.59 2.68 -12.76
CA ILE A 117 20.31 3.27 -13.14
C ILE A 117 20.59 4.25 -14.27
N TYR A 118 20.19 3.90 -15.48
CA TYR A 118 20.26 4.79 -16.63
C TYR A 118 19.19 5.88 -16.53
N LEU A 119 19.60 7.14 -16.59
CA LEU A 119 18.69 8.29 -16.56
C LEU A 119 18.29 8.65 -17.98
N GLY A 120 17.12 8.23 -18.41
CA GLY A 120 16.66 8.51 -19.75
C GLY A 120 15.38 7.79 -20.11
N THR A 121 14.97 7.95 -21.36
CA THR A 121 13.75 7.33 -21.89
C THR A 121 14.12 6.30 -22.95
N CYS A 122 13.67 5.07 -22.77
CA CYS A 122 13.88 4.00 -23.74
C CYS A 122 12.58 3.67 -24.47
N SER A 123 12.63 3.61 -25.80
CA SER A 123 11.52 3.18 -26.66
C SER A 123 12.06 2.27 -27.76
N ARG A 124 11.46 1.08 -27.91
CA ARG A 124 11.78 0.11 -28.97
C ARG A 124 13.29 -0.09 -29.17
N ASN A 125 14.01 -0.40 -28.08
CA ASN A 125 15.46 -0.65 -28.03
C ASN A 125 16.37 0.57 -28.23
N VAL A 126 15.84 1.78 -28.34
CA VAL A 126 16.62 3.02 -28.39
C VAL A 126 16.42 3.79 -27.10
N CYS A 127 17.51 4.10 -26.40
CA CYS A 127 17.49 4.90 -25.19
C CYS A 127 18.04 6.30 -25.47
N LYS A 128 17.24 7.33 -25.17
CA LYS A 128 17.65 8.74 -25.24
C LYS A 128 18.03 9.22 -23.84
N PRO A 129 19.24 9.77 -23.65
CA PRO A 129 19.66 10.29 -22.36
C PRO A 129 18.90 11.58 -22.02
N ASP A 130 18.56 11.71 -20.75
CA ASP A 130 18.04 12.97 -20.19
C ASP A 130 19.21 13.86 -19.75
N LEU A 131 19.05 15.19 -19.89
CA LEU A 131 20.17 16.14 -19.75
C LEU A 131 19.90 17.16 -18.65
N GLY A 132 20.96 17.80 -18.15
CA GLY A 132 20.86 18.88 -17.16
C GLY A 132 20.58 18.41 -15.73
N ILE A 133 20.75 17.11 -15.48
CA ILE A 133 20.51 16.48 -14.18
C ILE A 133 21.68 16.84 -13.24
N LYS A 134 21.36 17.41 -12.08
CA LYS A 134 22.34 17.82 -11.05
C LYS A 134 22.19 17.07 -9.74
N GLN A 135 20.97 16.63 -9.44
CA GLN A 135 20.60 16.00 -8.18
C GLN A 135 19.61 14.88 -8.45
N VAL A 136 19.65 13.86 -7.59
CA VAL A 136 18.67 12.78 -7.54
C VAL A 136 18.13 12.63 -6.13
N SER A 137 16.84 12.35 -6.00
CA SER A 137 16.21 11.95 -4.75
C SER A 137 16.06 10.42 -4.75
N VAL A 138 16.61 9.76 -3.74
CA VAL A 138 16.57 8.30 -3.63
C VAL A 138 15.73 7.91 -2.43
N VAL A 139 14.76 7.03 -2.68
CA VAL A 139 13.95 6.37 -1.68
C VAL A 139 14.21 4.87 -1.76
N LEU A 140 14.56 4.25 -0.62
CA LEU A 140 14.74 2.81 -0.49
C LEU A 140 13.70 2.27 0.49
N GLU A 141 12.99 1.22 0.08
CA GLU A 141 12.12 0.44 0.96
C GLU A 141 12.77 -0.92 1.21
N PHE A 142 13.12 -1.18 2.45
CA PHE A 142 13.71 -2.44 2.88
C PHE A 142 12.65 -3.33 3.50
N THR A 143 12.66 -4.62 3.17
CA THR A 143 11.83 -5.64 3.81
C THR A 143 12.73 -6.64 4.52
N ASP A 144 12.51 -6.83 5.81
CA ASP A 144 13.26 -7.79 6.64
C ASP A 144 12.73 -9.23 6.51
N SER A 145 13.33 -10.17 7.26
CA SER A 145 12.91 -11.58 7.24
C SER A 145 11.55 -11.86 7.88
N LEU A 146 11.03 -10.91 8.65
CA LEU A 146 9.72 -10.97 9.28
C LEU A 146 8.64 -10.28 8.42
N GLY A 147 9.02 -9.73 7.26
CA GLY A 147 8.14 -8.99 6.38
C GLY A 147 7.91 -7.53 6.81
N GLN A 148 8.64 -7.04 7.81
CA GLN A 148 8.53 -5.65 8.25
C GLN A 148 9.22 -4.73 7.26
N LYS A 149 8.58 -3.59 6.99
CA LYS A 149 9.07 -2.60 6.05
C LYS A 149 9.70 -1.42 6.77
N SER A 150 10.84 -0.96 6.26
CA SER A 150 11.49 0.27 6.69
C SER A 150 11.93 1.10 5.49
N GLN A 151 12.07 2.41 5.66
CA GLN A 151 12.36 3.32 4.55
C GLN A 151 13.56 4.23 4.84
N PHE A 152 14.38 4.44 3.81
CA PHE A 152 15.40 5.47 3.75
C PHE A 152 15.05 6.46 2.64
N SER A 153 15.25 7.76 2.86
CA SER A 153 15.10 8.78 1.84
C SER A 153 16.21 9.82 1.97
N LYS A 154 16.85 10.17 0.85
CA LYS A 154 17.89 11.19 0.82
C LYS A 154 18.11 11.74 -0.60
N ASP A 155 18.40 13.03 -0.66
CA ASP A 155 18.85 13.71 -1.89
C ASP A 155 20.38 13.63 -2.02
N PHE A 156 20.84 13.42 -3.25
CA PHE A 156 22.25 13.31 -3.62
C PHE A 156 22.56 14.24 -4.79
N ASP A 157 23.52 15.13 -4.58
CA ASP A 157 24.15 15.86 -5.68
C ASP A 157 25.07 14.89 -6.44
N LEU A 158 24.97 14.89 -7.77
CA LEU A 158 25.64 13.92 -8.65
C LEU A 158 27.01 14.38 -9.16
#